data_AF-A0A6I5C101-F1
#
_entry.id   AF-A0A6I5C101-F1
#
_cell.length_a   1.000
_cell.length_b   1.000
_cell.length_c   1.000
_cell.angle_alpha   90.00
_cell.angle_beta   90.00
_cell.angle_gamma   90.00
#
_symmetry.space_group_name_H-M   'P 1'
#
loop_
_entity.id
_entity.type
_entity.pdbx_description
1 polymer ?
#
loop_
_entity_poly.entity_id
_entity_poly.type
_entity_poly.pdbx_seq_one_letter_code
_entity_poly.pdbx_strand_id
1 'polypeptide(L)'
;APLSAGTVPVTGYQRELLLAAVTRQGGPGRHIEQLCWNWTGPLDTARFTAAWHSVADRETVLRASFDWTGAPLLVLHDHAPI
;
A
#
# COMPACT_ATOMS: atom_id res chain seq x y z
N ALA A 1 -17.50 1.01 17.14
CA ALA A 1 -18.14 -0.02 16.30
C ALA A 1 -17.22 -1.24 16.25
N PRO A 2 -17.73 -2.48 16.21
CA PRO A 2 -16.87 -3.64 15.99
C PRO A 2 -16.18 -3.50 14.62
N LEU A 3 -14.94 -3.97 14.52
CA LEU A 3 -14.19 -3.98 13.27
C LEU A 3 -14.93 -4.87 12.27
N SER A 4 -15.21 -4.34 11.07
CA SER A 4 -15.70 -5.16 9.97
C SER A 4 -14.61 -6.14 9.52
N ALA A 5 -15.00 -7.27 8.94
CA ALA A 5 -14.06 -8.13 8.21
C ALA A 5 -13.26 -7.23 7.23
N GLY A 6 -11.93 -7.30 7.33
CA GLY A 6 -11.03 -6.45 6.55
C GLY A 6 -10.55 -5.16 7.24
N THR A 7 -10.88 -4.89 8.51
CA THR A 7 -10.34 -3.72 9.23
C THR A 7 -9.48 -4.11 10.44
N VAL A 8 -8.28 -3.56 10.52
CA VAL A 8 -7.29 -3.86 11.57
C VAL A 8 -6.82 -2.56 12.22
N PRO A 9 -6.72 -2.47 13.56
CA PRO A 9 -6.16 -1.29 14.21
C PRO A 9 -4.71 -1.08 13.80
N VAL A 10 -4.32 0.15 13.52
CA VAL A 10 -2.90 0.44 13.25
C VAL A 10 -2.06 0.29 14.52
N THR A 11 -0.83 -0.20 14.35
CA THR A 11 0.14 -0.23 15.45
C THR A 11 0.57 1.19 15.85
N GLY A 12 1.22 1.32 17.01
CA GLY A 12 1.80 2.60 17.47
C GLY A 12 2.71 3.24 16.42
N TYR A 13 3.62 2.44 15.86
CA TYR A 13 4.54 2.87 14.83
C TYR A 13 3.85 3.29 13.52
N GLN A 14 2.87 2.51 13.05
CA GLN A 14 2.10 2.85 11.86
C GLN A 14 1.32 4.16 12.03
N ARG A 15 0.80 4.45 13.24
CA ARG A 15 0.14 5.72 13.55
C ARG A 15 1.10 6.90 13.42
N GLU A 16 2.31 6.77 13.94
CA GLU A 16 3.34 7.82 13.86
C GLU A 16 3.75 8.09 12.41
N LEU A 17 3.98 7.04 11.63
CA LEU A 17 4.29 7.16 10.19
C LEU A 17 3.14 7.80 9.41
N LEU A 18 1.90 7.39 9.66
CA LEU A 18 0.73 7.96 8.99
C LEU A 18 0.59 9.45 9.30
N LEU A 19 0.77 9.85 10.57
CA LEU A 19 0.75 11.25 10.98
C LEU A 19 1.85 12.05 10.25
N ALA A 20 3.09 11.55 10.21
CA ALA A 20 4.19 12.20 9.53
C ALA A 20 3.92 12.35 8.02
N ALA A 21 3.33 11.33 7.38
CA ALA A 21 2.98 11.34 5.97
C ALA A 21 1.89 12.36 5.63
N VAL A 22 0.79 12.40 6.40
CA VAL A 22 -0.33 13.33 6.13
C VAL A 22 0.02 14.79 6.45
N THR A 23 0.88 15.01 7.45
CA THR A 23 1.38 16.36 7.80
C THR A 23 2.56 16.80 6.93
N ARG A 24 3.04 15.94 6.01
CA ARG A 24 4.19 16.17 5.12
C ARG A 24 5.46 16.59 5.85
N GLN A 25 5.70 16.02 7.03
CA GLN A 25 6.91 16.30 7.80
C GLN A 25 8.16 15.86 7.04
N GLY A 26 8.94 16.82 6.54
CA GLY A 26 10.14 16.56 5.73
C GLY A 26 9.89 16.50 4.21
N GLY A 27 8.75 16.99 3.74
CA GLY A 27 8.49 17.23 2.32
C GLY A 27 7.67 16.14 1.61
N PRO A 28 7.25 16.41 0.36
CA PRO A 28 6.47 15.46 -0.44
C PRO A 28 7.29 14.20 -0.75
N GLY A 29 6.63 13.04 -0.75
CA GLY A 29 7.25 11.78 -1.17
C GLY A 29 8.20 11.13 -0.16
N ARG A 30 8.41 11.71 1.04
CA ARG A 30 9.31 11.15 2.06
C ARG A 30 9.02 9.68 2.45
N HIS A 31 7.77 9.25 2.32
CA HIS A 31 7.34 7.89 2.66
C HIS A 31 7.10 7.03 1.40
N ILE A 32 7.70 7.39 0.27
CA ILE A 32 7.65 6.64 -0.98
C ILE A 32 9.03 6.03 -1.20
N GLU A 33 9.06 4.70 -1.29
CA GLU A 33 10.25 3.96 -1.70
C GLU A 33 10.13 3.62 -3.19
N GLN A 34 11.22 3.81 -3.94
CA GLN A 34 11.27 3.48 -5.36
C GLN A 34 12.41 2.50 -5.63
N LEU A 35 12.07 1.39 -6.28
CA LEU A 35 13.02 0.37 -6.69
C LEU A 35 13.10 0.34 -8.21
N CYS A 36 14.32 0.49 -8.73
CA CYS A 36 14.59 0.50 -10.17
C CYS A 36 15.61 -0.58 -10.51
N TRP A 37 15.41 -1.24 -11.65
CA TRP A 37 16.34 -2.22 -12.18
C TRP A 37 16.62 -1.97 -13.65
N ASN A 38 17.88 -2.19 -14.05
CA ASN A 38 18.26 -2.23 -15.45
C ASN A 38 18.01 -3.64 -16.00
N TRP A 39 17.13 -3.73 -17.00
CA TRP A 39 16.82 -4.98 -17.68
C TRP A 39 17.52 -5.03 -19.04
N THR A 40 18.15 -6.18 -19.34
CA THR A 40 18.82 -6.40 -20.63
C THR A 40 18.16 -7.57 -21.35
N GLY A 41 17.67 -7.32 -22.57
CA GLY A 41 16.99 -8.32 -23.39
C GLY A 41 15.51 -7.98 -23.61
N PRO A 42 14.78 -8.82 -24.37
CA PRO A 42 13.36 -8.59 -24.63
C PRO A 42 12.55 -8.66 -23.34
N LEU A 43 11.60 -7.74 -23.20
CA LEU A 43 10.61 -7.71 -22.12
C LEU A 43 9.22 -7.83 -22.75
N ASP A 44 8.51 -8.91 -22.40
CA ASP A 44 7.08 -9.02 -22.67
C ASP A 44 6.34 -8.21 -21.61
N THR A 45 5.92 -7.00 -21.97
CA THR A 45 5.26 -6.07 -21.05
C THR A 45 3.89 -6.59 -20.61
N ALA A 46 3.15 -7.29 -21.48
CA ALA A 46 1.84 -7.83 -21.13
C ALA A 46 1.98 -8.93 -20.07
N ARG A 47 2.94 -9.84 -20.26
CA ARG A 47 3.25 -10.88 -19.27
C ARG A 47 3.79 -10.29 -17.96
N PHE A 48 4.64 -9.26 -18.04
CA PHE A 48 5.16 -8.58 -16.86
C PHE A 48 4.03 -7.90 -16.05
N THR A 49 3.14 -7.16 -16.71
CA THR A 49 1.96 -6.55 -16.08
C THR A 49 1.05 -7.61 -15.45
N ALA A 50 0.76 -8.71 -16.16
CA ALA A 50 -0.05 -9.81 -15.62
C ALA A 50 0.58 -10.46 -14.37
N ALA A 51 1.90 -10.63 -14.35
CA ALA A 51 2.61 -11.10 -13.17
C ALA A 51 2.44 -10.13 -11.98
N TRP A 52 2.42 -8.83 -12.25
CA TRP A 52 2.26 -7.83 -11.20
C TRP A 52 0.85 -7.79 -10.62
N HIS A 53 -0.18 -7.90 -11.45
CA HIS A 53 -1.55 -8.13 -10.98
C HIS A 53 -1.64 -9.39 -10.11
N SER A 54 -1.04 -10.50 -10.54
CA SER A 54 -1.07 -11.74 -9.78
C SER A 54 -0.41 -11.63 -8.39
N VAL A 55 0.67 -10.86 -8.25
CA VAL A 55 1.30 -10.65 -6.94
C VAL A 55 0.37 -9.85 -6.03
N ALA A 56 -0.19 -8.75 -6.54
CA ALA A 56 -1.08 -7.93 -5.74
C ALA A 56 -2.40 -8.64 -5.39
N ASP A 57 -2.93 -9.47 -6.28
CA ASP A 57 -4.08 -10.33 -6.02
C ASP A 57 -3.81 -11.38 -4.92
N ARG A 58 -2.54 -11.75 -4.71
CA ARG A 58 -2.14 -12.69 -3.67
C ARG A 58 -1.79 -12.00 -2.34
N GLU A 59 -1.18 -10.82 -2.41
CA GLU A 59 -0.64 -10.10 -1.25
C GLU A 59 -1.58 -8.98 -0.79
N THR A 60 -2.40 -9.25 0.22
CA THR A 60 -3.41 -8.29 0.73
C THR A 60 -2.82 -6.94 1.15
N VAL A 61 -1.55 -6.89 1.58
CA VAL A 61 -0.87 -5.65 1.96
C VAL A 61 -0.77 -4.64 0.80
N LEU A 62 -0.68 -5.11 -0.44
CA LEU A 62 -0.66 -4.26 -1.64
C LEU A 62 -2.04 -3.69 -2.00
N ARG A 63 -3.10 -4.24 -1.39
CA ARG A 63 -4.48 -3.77 -1.50
C ARG A 63 -4.98 -3.18 -0.19
N ALA A 64 -4.06 -2.69 0.65
CA ALA A 64 -4.40 -2.05 1.91
C ALA A 64 -4.46 -0.52 1.75
N SER A 65 -5.31 0.11 2.54
CA SER A 65 -5.40 1.57 2.66
C SER A 65 -5.56 1.98 4.13
N PHE A 66 -5.45 3.26 4.42
CA PHE A 66 -5.69 3.78 5.77
C PHE A 66 -6.97 4.61 5.78
N ASP A 67 -7.84 4.36 6.76
CA ASP A 67 -8.86 5.33 7.17
C ASP A 67 -8.32 6.09 8.38
N TRP A 68 -8.19 7.40 8.24
CA TRP A 68 -7.65 8.30 9.27
C TRP A 68 -8.67 9.35 9.76
N THR A 69 -9.94 9.22 9.36
CA THR A 69 -10.99 10.19 9.72
C THR A 69 -11.43 10.10 11.18
N GLY A 70 -11.06 9.00 11.87
CA GLY A 70 -11.28 8.78 13.31
C GLY A 70 -10.05 8.13 13.97
N ALA A 71 -10.28 7.09 14.78
CA ALA A 71 -9.17 6.24 15.23
C ALA A 71 -8.55 5.55 14.00
N PRO A 72 -7.25 5.71 13.70
CA PRO A 72 -6.71 5.23 12.44
C PRO A 72 -6.80 3.70 12.30
N LEU A 73 -7.29 3.25 11.15
CA LEU A 73 -7.45 1.83 10.81
C LEU A 73 -6.73 1.50 9.51
N LEU A 74 -6.19 0.29 9.44
CA LEU A 74 -5.80 -0.35 8.19
C LEU A 74 -7.04 -1.05 7.61
N VAL A 75 -7.38 -0.71 6.38
CA VAL A 75 -8.50 -1.31 5.62
C VAL A 75 -7.91 -2.19 4.54
N LEU A 76 -8.26 -3.47 4.56
CA LEU A 76 -7.87 -4.51 3.61
C LEU A 76 -8.98 -4.67 2.57
N HIS A 77 -8.64 -4.50 1.30
CA HIS A 77 -9.57 -4.65 0.20
C HIS A 77 -9.39 -6.01 -0.49
N ASP A 78 -10.49 -6.63 -0.89
CA ASP A 78 -10.46 -7.87 -1.68
C ASP A 78 -9.83 -7.63 -3.06
N HIS A 79 -10.07 -6.45 -3.63
CA HIS A 79 -9.56 -6.02 -4.93
C HIS A 79 -9.17 -4.55 -4.91
N ALA A 80 -8.12 -4.20 -5.65
CA ALA A 80 -7.76 -2.82 -5.96
C ALA A 80 -7.49 -2.72 -7.47
N PRO A 81 -7.86 -1.62 -8.13
CA PRO A 81 -7.39 -1.33 -9.47
C PRO A 81 -5.90 -1.00 -9.39
N ILE A 82 -5.10 -1.74 -10.15
CA ILE A 82 -3.64 -1.58 -10.26
C ILE A 82 -3.31 -1.32 -11.72
#